data_AF-A0A7J4NSI5-F1
#
_entry.id   AF-A0A7J4NSI5-F1
#
_cell.length_a   1.000
_cell.length_b   1.000
_cell.length_c   1.000
_cell.angle_alpha   90.00
_cell.angle_beta   90.00
_cell.angle_gamma   90.00
#
_symmetry.space_group_name_H-M   'P 1'
#
loop_
_entity.id
_entity.type
_entity.pdbx_description
1 polymer ?
#
loop_
_entity_poly.entity_id
_entity_poly.type
_entity_poly.pdbx_seq_one_letter_code
_entity_poly.pdbx_strand_id
1 'polypeptide(L)'
;MTRHRAGSRAVLLAFLMMLSTTLCVFSASATEAEIALDPWAIVDSSKDVRNTQIATAGEDLVMLAYIEDGNRLEVQLLSASTTGLPNILIDETTGSIQSLAIATEGCESTTPCRLHVSWTTKDAGQNEGLHYSLQSIDAVNKTISHLSQNQQIVNRDNLRDVAMAIDSRGGLHLAWTDNYDPSGILHGTDQIRYTMLQIMQGSQSNVLPMYADALISDTLLTTNYGSKGHASIGIDSDDHVAIVWDDVRGSSVEMLFVMPNPTNGYMNGEWSDICTVLYGGTYDQGTMPSLKEVAEDNGILLMETIYGLHDTIPTQANQNNCAGKNTNQNSRSTPLSASDDSGGIRKLQDGIYNGQTPSPWWKSERDDWGPGTTWACMSWRDANGNTGSQANPPTNSDHRWNEVATRIVVPFGVEGPYEGDPIQNSDRNSIAEAHRRCLDGNTMVAPVYAYPVNNPSDVLDSMIDLAWCPDSGVNTQSRNCPGTSTTNRNMSSDVISWRQTNAALTDQWNALSNLMNTGSRDIWMTALDPWDFLDNSATFVNGTSATIFDSN
;
A
#
# COMPACT_ATOMS: atom_id res chain seq x y z
N MET A 1 -17.45 -43.04 78.04
CA MET A 1 -16.30 -43.44 77.21
C MET A 1 -16.81 -43.88 75.84
N THR A 2 -16.63 -43.00 74.85
CA THR A 2 -16.36 -43.27 73.41
C THR A 2 -16.84 -44.58 72.77
N ARG A 3 -17.83 -44.48 71.87
CA ARG A 3 -17.80 -44.94 70.45
C ARG A 3 -19.23 -45.09 69.91
N HIS A 4 -19.79 -44.06 69.29
CA HIS A 4 -20.86 -44.19 68.28
C HIS A 4 -20.95 -42.88 67.47
N ARG A 5 -20.01 -42.64 66.56
CA ARG A 5 -20.08 -41.52 65.61
C ARG A 5 -19.40 -41.79 64.24
N ALA A 6 -19.14 -43.05 63.90
CA ALA A 6 -18.47 -43.41 62.64
C ALA A 6 -19.44 -43.92 61.54
N GLY A 7 -20.58 -44.53 61.89
CA GLY A 7 -21.49 -45.13 60.89
C GLY A 7 -22.32 -44.11 60.09
N SER A 8 -22.80 -43.05 60.73
CA SER A 8 -23.74 -42.09 60.12
C SER A 8 -23.08 -41.19 59.06
N ARG A 9 -21.76 -40.95 59.16
CA ARG A 9 -21.02 -40.12 58.19
C ARG A 9 -20.65 -40.90 56.93
N ALA A 10 -20.36 -42.20 57.04
CA ALA A 10 -20.05 -43.05 55.90
C ALA A 10 -21.30 -43.30 55.02
N VAL A 11 -22.47 -43.47 55.64
CA VAL A 11 -23.74 -43.65 54.91
C VAL A 11 -24.17 -42.35 54.22
N LEU A 12 -23.98 -41.19 54.85
CA LEU A 12 -24.27 -39.89 54.23
C LEU A 12 -23.32 -39.59 53.07
N LEU A 13 -22.03 -39.93 53.18
CA LEU A 13 -21.06 -39.76 52.10
C LEU A 13 -21.34 -40.71 50.92
N ALA A 14 -21.75 -41.95 51.21
CA ALA A 14 -22.15 -42.92 50.19
C ALA A 14 -23.46 -42.50 49.49
N PHE A 15 -24.41 -41.91 50.22
CA PHE A 15 -25.62 -41.34 49.64
C PHE A 15 -25.32 -40.11 48.78
N LEU A 16 -24.41 -39.22 49.21
CA LEU A 16 -23.97 -38.05 48.43
C LEU A 16 -23.17 -38.45 47.18
N MET A 17 -22.33 -39.50 47.25
CA MET A 17 -21.63 -40.04 46.08
C MET A 17 -22.57 -40.78 45.12
N MET A 18 -23.58 -41.51 45.63
CA MET A 18 -24.61 -42.09 44.76
C MET A 18 -25.49 -41.02 44.11
N LEU A 19 -25.86 -39.95 44.83
CA LEU A 19 -26.61 -38.82 44.27
C LEU A 19 -25.78 -38.03 43.24
N SER A 20 -24.46 -37.92 43.42
CA SER A 20 -23.58 -37.29 42.42
C SER A 20 -23.40 -38.12 41.16
N THR A 21 -23.54 -39.45 41.23
CA THR A 21 -23.52 -40.31 40.04
C THR A 21 -24.86 -40.36 39.29
N THR A 22 -25.98 -40.02 39.93
CA THR A 22 -27.32 -40.04 39.30
C THR A 22 -27.81 -38.68 38.80
N LEU A 23 -27.13 -37.58 39.14
CA LEU A 23 -27.43 -36.23 38.62
C LEU A 23 -26.60 -35.85 37.38
N CYS A 24 -25.72 -36.72 36.90
CA CYS A 24 -24.97 -36.55 35.64
C CYS A 24 -25.60 -37.35 34.47
N VAL A 25 -26.93 -37.31 34.34
CA VAL A 25 -27.62 -37.71 33.09
C VAL A 25 -28.55 -36.59 32.64
N PHE A 26 -27.98 -35.39 32.58
CA PHE A 26 -28.29 -34.47 31.49
C PHE A 26 -26.93 -34.02 30.96
N SER A 27 -26.27 -34.89 30.19
CA SER A 27 -25.56 -34.33 29.05
C SER A 27 -26.65 -33.67 28.22
N ALA A 28 -26.77 -32.34 28.32
CA ALA A 28 -27.13 -31.63 27.11
C ALA A 28 -26.06 -32.06 26.12
N SER A 29 -26.38 -33.05 25.28
CA SER A 29 -25.71 -33.11 24.00
C SER A 29 -26.01 -31.74 23.43
N ALA A 30 -25.03 -30.84 23.48
CA ALA A 30 -24.92 -29.90 22.39
C ALA A 30 -24.88 -30.82 21.18
N THR A 31 -26.03 -30.99 20.53
CA THR A 31 -26.02 -31.36 19.13
C THR A 31 -25.14 -30.28 18.53
N GLU A 32 -23.89 -30.61 18.22
CA GLU A 32 -23.20 -29.93 17.14
C GLU A 32 -24.16 -30.08 15.96
N ALA A 33 -25.03 -29.08 15.82
CA ALA A 33 -25.63 -28.83 14.53
C ALA A 33 -24.42 -28.51 13.68
N GLU A 34 -24.02 -29.47 12.85
CA GLU A 34 -23.12 -29.23 11.76
C GLU A 34 -23.84 -28.18 10.90
N ILE A 35 -23.52 -26.90 11.14
CA ILE A 35 -23.97 -25.82 10.28
C ILE A 35 -23.27 -26.10 8.97
N ALA A 36 -24.00 -26.57 7.97
CA ALA A 36 -23.47 -26.75 6.64
C ALA A 36 -22.94 -25.38 6.16
N LEU A 37 -21.63 -25.22 6.17
CA LEU A 37 -20.93 -24.03 5.67
C LEU A 37 -20.66 -24.17 4.17
N ASP A 38 -21.59 -24.79 3.41
CA ASP A 38 -21.47 -24.81 1.97
C ASP A 38 -21.69 -23.36 1.47
N PRO A 39 -20.66 -22.68 0.97
CA PRO A 39 -20.82 -21.33 0.47
C PRO A 39 -21.75 -21.38 -0.73
N TRP A 40 -22.73 -20.49 -0.76
CA TRP A 40 -23.65 -20.34 -1.88
C TRP A 40 -23.62 -18.90 -2.38
N ALA A 41 -23.84 -18.72 -3.69
CA ALA A 41 -23.85 -17.40 -4.30
C ALA A 41 -25.12 -16.64 -3.91
N ILE A 42 -24.97 -15.52 -3.20
CA ILE A 42 -26.10 -14.67 -2.77
C ILE A 42 -26.51 -13.71 -3.90
N VAL A 43 -25.52 -13.10 -4.55
CA VAL A 43 -25.72 -12.21 -5.70
C VAL A 43 -25.45 -13.02 -6.96
N ASP A 44 -26.50 -13.33 -7.71
CA ASP A 44 -26.42 -13.99 -9.01
C ASP A 44 -26.27 -12.94 -10.11
N SER A 45 -25.06 -12.37 -10.22
CA SER A 45 -24.70 -11.43 -11.28
C SER A 45 -23.79 -12.10 -12.30
N SER A 46 -24.01 -11.80 -13.58
CA SER A 46 -23.07 -12.16 -14.65
C SER A 46 -21.89 -11.21 -14.75
N LYS A 47 -21.81 -10.21 -13.87
CA LYS A 47 -20.80 -9.14 -13.85
C LYS A 47 -19.93 -9.22 -12.60
N ASP A 48 -18.85 -8.45 -12.58
CA ASP A 48 -17.97 -8.33 -11.42
C ASP A 48 -18.74 -7.72 -10.23
N VAL A 49 -18.61 -8.34 -9.05
CA VAL A 49 -19.21 -7.87 -7.79
C VAL A 49 -18.10 -7.73 -6.75
N ARG A 50 -17.97 -6.54 -6.18
CA ARG A 50 -16.86 -6.20 -5.26
C ARG A 50 -17.28 -5.25 -4.14
N ASN A 51 -16.36 -5.03 -3.19
CA ASN A 51 -16.49 -4.10 -2.05
C ASN A 51 -17.80 -4.31 -1.26
N THR A 52 -18.17 -5.56 -1.00
CA THR A 52 -19.41 -5.90 -0.31
C THR A 52 -19.39 -5.45 1.14
N GLN A 53 -20.44 -4.76 1.58
CA GLN A 53 -20.67 -4.35 2.96
C GLN A 53 -21.97 -4.97 3.49
N ILE A 54 -22.00 -5.31 4.78
CA ILE A 54 -23.14 -5.96 5.42
C ILE A 54 -23.54 -5.20 6.68
N ALA A 55 -24.84 -5.03 6.89
CA ALA A 55 -25.41 -4.44 8.09
C ALA A 55 -26.78 -5.07 8.41
N THR A 56 -27.30 -4.82 9.61
CA THR A 56 -28.58 -5.36 10.09
C THR A 56 -29.62 -4.26 10.27
N ALA A 57 -30.88 -4.57 9.97
CA ALA A 57 -32.01 -3.65 10.14
C ALA A 57 -33.15 -4.32 10.93
N GLY A 58 -33.19 -4.11 12.23
CA GLY A 58 -34.12 -4.81 13.13
C GLY A 58 -33.74 -6.29 13.31
N GLU A 59 -34.71 -7.10 13.73
CA GLU A 59 -34.46 -8.50 14.15
C GLU A 59 -34.26 -9.49 12.98
N ASP A 60 -34.90 -9.24 11.83
CA ASP A 60 -35.07 -10.25 10.76
C ASP A 60 -34.51 -9.82 9.38
N LEU A 61 -33.87 -8.65 9.30
CA LEU A 61 -33.41 -8.07 8.03
C LEU A 61 -31.90 -7.85 8.03
N VAL A 62 -31.27 -8.31 6.96
CA VAL A 62 -29.87 -8.04 6.62
C VAL A 62 -29.84 -7.20 5.36
N MET A 63 -28.93 -6.24 5.31
CA MET A 63 -28.63 -5.43 4.14
C MET A 63 -27.29 -5.84 3.59
N LEU A 64 -27.25 -6.03 2.27
CA LEU A 64 -26.02 -6.25 1.52
C LEU A 64 -25.86 -5.09 0.53
N ALA A 65 -24.84 -4.26 0.73
CA ALA A 65 -24.46 -3.23 -0.22
C ALA A 65 -23.25 -3.71 -1.03
N TYR A 66 -23.24 -3.49 -2.34
CA TYR A 66 -22.17 -3.96 -3.21
C TYR A 66 -22.02 -3.09 -4.46
N ILE A 67 -20.84 -3.19 -5.09
CA ILE A 67 -20.56 -2.57 -6.38
C ILE A 67 -20.63 -3.65 -7.45
N GLU A 68 -21.50 -3.45 -8.45
CA GLU A 68 -21.59 -4.28 -9.66
C GLU A 68 -20.96 -3.56 -10.86
N ASP A 69 -20.21 -4.29 -11.69
CA ASP A 69 -19.57 -3.79 -12.93
C ASP A 69 -18.56 -2.64 -12.70
N GLY A 70 -18.21 -2.40 -11.43
CA GLY A 70 -17.37 -1.31 -11.00
C GLY A 70 -18.03 0.08 -11.00
N ASN A 71 -19.29 0.24 -11.43
CA ASN A 71 -19.93 1.57 -11.56
C ASN A 71 -21.38 1.64 -11.04
N ARG A 72 -21.97 0.53 -10.62
CA ARG A 72 -23.33 0.49 -10.05
C ARG A 72 -23.26 0.14 -8.57
N LEU A 73 -23.80 1.01 -7.73
CA LEU A 73 -23.93 0.79 -6.29
C LEU A 73 -25.34 0.34 -5.96
N GLU A 74 -25.48 -0.88 -5.45
CA GLU A 74 -26.76 -1.50 -5.15
C GLU A 74 -26.86 -1.90 -3.68
N VAL A 75 -28.08 -1.86 -3.14
CA VAL A 75 -28.41 -2.33 -1.79
C VAL A 75 -29.55 -3.35 -1.89
N GLN A 76 -29.25 -4.57 -1.47
CA GLN A 76 -30.20 -5.68 -1.43
C GLN A 76 -30.65 -5.94 0.01
N LEU A 77 -31.96 -6.08 0.20
CA LEU A 77 -32.53 -6.56 1.44
C LEU A 77 -32.59 -8.10 1.44
N LEU A 78 -32.23 -8.71 2.56
CA LEU A 78 -32.21 -10.15 2.75
C LEU A 78 -32.93 -10.50 4.05
N SER A 79 -33.67 -11.61 4.04
CA SER A 79 -34.32 -12.15 5.24
C SER A 79 -34.38 -13.66 5.17
N ALA A 80 -34.09 -14.33 6.28
CA ALA A 80 -34.18 -15.80 6.35
C ALA A 80 -35.61 -16.31 6.13
N SER A 81 -36.62 -15.48 6.43
CA SER A 81 -38.04 -15.85 6.35
C SER A 81 -38.72 -15.41 5.06
N THR A 82 -38.06 -14.62 4.20
CA THR A 82 -38.69 -14.03 3.01
C THR A 82 -37.72 -13.92 1.85
N THR A 83 -38.09 -14.54 0.73
CA THR A 83 -37.33 -14.51 -0.53
C THR A 83 -37.83 -13.39 -1.43
N GLY A 84 -36.98 -12.90 -2.35
CA GLY A 84 -37.36 -11.93 -3.37
C GLY A 84 -37.59 -10.51 -2.84
N LEU A 85 -36.84 -10.13 -1.81
CA LEU A 85 -36.86 -8.78 -1.27
C LEU A 85 -36.22 -7.76 -2.23
N PRO A 86 -36.52 -6.46 -2.06
CA PRO A 86 -36.05 -5.42 -2.98
C PRO A 86 -34.53 -5.36 -3.10
N ASN A 87 -34.09 -5.08 -4.32
CA ASN A 87 -32.76 -4.58 -4.63
C ASN A 87 -32.92 -3.15 -5.18
N ILE A 88 -32.21 -2.17 -4.63
CA ILE A 88 -32.30 -0.77 -5.02
C ILE A 88 -30.94 -0.27 -5.50
N LEU A 89 -30.95 0.39 -6.66
CA LEU A 89 -29.84 1.16 -7.17
C LEU A 89 -29.73 2.47 -6.37
N ILE A 90 -28.62 2.64 -5.65
CA ILE A 90 -28.30 3.88 -4.94
C ILE A 90 -27.68 4.89 -5.89
N ASP A 91 -26.75 4.43 -6.74
CA ASP A 91 -26.09 5.27 -7.74
C ASP A 91 -25.56 4.45 -8.92
N GLU A 92 -25.46 5.10 -10.09
CA GLU A 92 -24.81 4.56 -11.28
C GLU A 92 -23.92 5.64 -11.88
N THR A 93 -22.60 5.40 -11.83
CA THR A 93 -21.59 6.41 -12.16
C THR A 93 -21.08 6.24 -13.58
N THR A 94 -20.66 7.35 -14.21
CA THR A 94 -19.96 7.31 -15.49
C THR A 94 -18.51 6.86 -15.36
N GLY A 95 -17.92 7.04 -14.17
CA GLY A 95 -16.60 6.50 -13.80
C GLY A 95 -16.71 5.20 -13.01
N SER A 96 -15.63 4.85 -12.33
CA SER A 96 -15.57 3.66 -11.47
C SER A 96 -15.70 4.02 -10.00
N ILE A 97 -16.46 3.23 -9.25
CA ILE A 97 -16.55 3.30 -7.79
C ILE A 97 -15.36 2.52 -7.20
N GLN A 98 -14.56 3.21 -6.38
CA GLN A 98 -13.31 2.68 -5.81
C GLN A 98 -13.51 2.07 -4.43
N SER A 99 -14.35 2.68 -3.59
CA SER A 99 -14.60 2.23 -2.22
C SER A 99 -16.05 2.47 -1.78
N LEU A 100 -16.51 1.70 -0.80
CA LEU A 100 -17.88 1.71 -0.28
C LEU A 100 -17.87 1.47 1.23
N ALA A 101 -18.60 2.30 1.99
CA ALA A 101 -18.92 2.11 3.39
C ALA A 101 -20.41 2.32 3.64
N ILE A 102 -20.96 1.56 4.60
CA ILE A 102 -22.34 1.72 5.07
C ILE A 102 -22.38 1.78 6.60
N ALA A 103 -23.40 2.43 7.15
CA ALA A 103 -23.67 2.50 8.57
C ALA A 103 -25.17 2.64 8.82
N THR A 104 -25.66 2.10 9.93
CA THR A 104 -27.07 2.11 10.28
C THR A 104 -27.34 2.93 11.51
N GLU A 105 -28.39 3.75 11.50
CA GLU A 105 -28.79 4.59 12.63
C GLU A 105 -30.21 4.21 13.07
N GLY A 106 -30.37 3.90 14.36
CA GLY A 106 -31.66 3.59 14.99
C GLY A 106 -32.24 2.21 14.67
N CYS A 107 -31.56 1.35 13.91
CA CYS A 107 -32.13 0.09 13.43
C CYS A 107 -32.44 -0.96 14.51
N GLU A 108 -31.93 -0.81 15.73
CA GLU A 108 -32.28 -1.68 16.87
C GLU A 108 -33.54 -1.21 17.63
N SER A 109 -33.95 0.05 17.47
CA SER A 109 -34.97 0.68 18.32
C SER A 109 -36.10 1.37 17.56
N THR A 110 -35.91 1.69 16.28
CA THR A 110 -36.88 2.43 15.46
C THR A 110 -37.16 1.73 14.14
N THR A 111 -38.40 1.85 13.66
CA THR A 111 -38.76 1.53 12.28
C THR A 111 -39.71 2.62 11.76
N PRO A 112 -39.39 3.32 10.65
CA PRO A 112 -38.20 3.13 9.82
C PRO A 112 -36.89 3.53 10.53
N CYS A 113 -35.80 2.85 10.19
CA CYS A 113 -34.44 3.24 10.56
C CYS A 113 -33.71 3.83 9.36
N ARG A 114 -32.48 4.32 9.56
CA ARG A 114 -31.71 4.97 8.50
C ARG A 114 -30.49 4.14 8.11
N LEU A 115 -30.23 4.11 6.81
CA LEU A 115 -29.00 3.57 6.23
C LEU A 115 -28.23 4.71 5.57
N HIS A 116 -27.02 4.91 6.06
CA HIS A 116 -26.03 5.84 5.54
C HIS A 116 -25.14 5.07 4.57
N VAL A 117 -24.90 5.64 3.39
CA VAL A 117 -24.08 5.02 2.34
C VAL A 117 -23.09 6.06 1.85
N SER A 118 -21.80 5.72 1.84
CA SER A 118 -20.75 6.58 1.30
C SER A 118 -19.82 5.80 0.37
N TRP A 119 -19.43 6.42 -0.74
CA TRP A 119 -18.58 5.81 -1.75
C TRP A 119 -17.65 6.83 -2.38
N THR A 120 -16.54 6.36 -2.93
CA THR A 120 -15.62 7.19 -3.72
C THR A 120 -15.66 6.80 -5.18
N THR A 121 -15.51 7.78 -6.06
CA THR A 121 -15.47 7.58 -7.52
C THR A 121 -14.13 8.03 -8.10
N LYS A 122 -13.77 7.43 -9.24
CA LYS A 122 -12.60 7.78 -10.04
C LYS A 122 -12.98 7.81 -11.53
N ASP A 123 -12.36 8.70 -12.29
CA ASP A 123 -12.59 8.86 -13.74
C ASP A 123 -14.07 9.21 -14.05
N ALA A 124 -14.74 9.90 -13.12
CA ALA A 124 -16.17 10.23 -13.19
C ALA A 124 -16.42 11.68 -13.67
N GLY A 125 -15.38 12.37 -14.14
CA GLY A 125 -15.46 13.75 -14.61
C GLY A 125 -15.88 14.69 -13.47
N GLN A 126 -16.96 15.44 -13.65
CA GLN A 126 -17.45 16.38 -12.62
C GLN A 126 -17.99 15.67 -11.36
N ASN A 127 -18.28 14.37 -11.45
CA ASN A 127 -18.78 13.56 -10.35
C ASN A 127 -17.65 12.76 -9.65
N GLU A 128 -16.38 13.07 -9.90
CA GLU A 128 -15.26 12.47 -9.18
C GLU A 128 -15.21 12.96 -7.73
N GLY A 129 -15.05 12.06 -6.75
CA GLY A 129 -14.93 12.45 -5.34
C GLY A 129 -15.59 11.49 -4.35
N LEU A 130 -15.80 12.00 -3.14
CA LEU A 130 -16.46 11.31 -2.03
C LEU A 130 -17.93 11.68 -2.01
N HIS A 131 -18.80 10.68 -2.08
CA HIS A 131 -20.24 10.84 -2.13
C HIS A 131 -20.92 10.25 -0.91
N TYR A 132 -22.13 10.74 -0.64
CA TYR A 132 -22.97 10.33 0.47
C TYR A 132 -24.44 10.25 0.05
N SER A 133 -25.16 9.26 0.58
CA SER A 133 -26.59 9.07 0.38
C SER A 133 -27.26 8.55 1.66
N LEU A 134 -28.46 9.05 1.93
CA LEU A 134 -29.27 8.66 3.09
C LEU A 134 -30.54 7.94 2.64
N GLN A 135 -30.76 6.75 3.20
CA GLN A 135 -31.89 5.89 2.92
C GLN A 135 -32.73 5.66 4.17
N SER A 136 -34.04 5.49 4.00
CA SER A 136 -34.97 5.01 5.01
C SER A 136 -35.22 3.53 4.78
N ILE A 137 -35.21 2.75 5.86
CA ILE A 137 -35.47 1.32 5.84
C ILE A 137 -36.63 1.02 6.76
N ASP A 138 -37.70 0.54 6.17
CA ASP A 138 -38.85 0.03 6.89
C ASP A 138 -38.73 -1.50 6.97
N ALA A 139 -38.24 -1.99 8.11
CA ALA A 139 -38.07 -3.42 8.33
C ALA A 139 -39.40 -4.19 8.40
N VAL A 140 -40.50 -3.51 8.75
CA VAL A 140 -41.84 -4.12 8.82
C VAL A 140 -42.40 -4.33 7.42
N ASN A 141 -42.34 -3.29 6.59
CA ASN A 141 -42.81 -3.35 5.21
C ASN A 141 -41.76 -3.92 4.24
N LYS A 142 -40.52 -4.12 4.71
CA LYS A 142 -39.36 -4.62 3.96
C LYS A 142 -39.07 -3.79 2.72
N THR A 143 -39.10 -2.47 2.90
CA THR A 143 -38.86 -1.48 1.85
C THR A 143 -37.68 -0.57 2.19
N ILE A 144 -36.99 -0.10 1.15
CA ILE A 144 -35.96 0.94 1.23
C ILE A 144 -36.36 2.11 0.32
N SER A 145 -36.11 3.34 0.77
CA SER A 145 -36.44 4.57 0.03
C SER A 145 -35.45 5.70 0.30
N HIS A 146 -35.20 6.55 -0.70
CA HIS A 146 -34.28 7.68 -0.57
C HIS A 146 -34.85 8.77 0.36
N LEU A 147 -34.04 9.21 1.32
CA LEU A 147 -34.32 10.37 2.19
C LEU A 147 -33.57 11.64 1.75
N SER A 148 -32.44 11.46 1.06
CA SER A 148 -31.64 12.55 0.46
C SER A 148 -31.37 12.28 -1.02
N GLN A 149 -31.05 13.34 -1.77
CA GLN A 149 -30.29 13.16 -3.01
C GLN A 149 -28.85 12.75 -2.67
N ASN A 150 -28.16 12.11 -3.62
CA ASN A 150 -26.73 11.83 -3.49
C ASN A 150 -25.96 13.15 -3.44
N GLN A 151 -25.01 13.26 -2.52
CA GLN A 151 -24.26 14.47 -2.22
C GLN A 151 -22.77 14.22 -2.39
N GLN A 152 -22.11 15.09 -3.14
CA GLN A 152 -20.66 15.13 -3.21
C GLN A 152 -20.12 15.91 -2.01
N ILE A 153 -19.47 15.21 -1.09
CA ILE A 153 -18.89 15.77 0.14
C ILE A 153 -17.53 16.38 -0.14
N VAL A 154 -16.72 15.69 -0.96
CA VAL A 154 -15.38 16.14 -1.39
C VAL A 154 -15.27 15.94 -2.89
N ASN A 155 -14.72 16.93 -3.59
CA ASN A 155 -14.41 16.86 -5.02
C ASN A 155 -12.89 16.94 -5.21
N ARG A 156 -12.25 15.78 -5.31
CA ARG A 156 -10.82 15.58 -5.54
C ARG A 156 -10.64 14.27 -6.31
N ASP A 157 -9.42 14.05 -6.80
CA ASP A 157 -9.04 12.80 -7.45
C ASP A 157 -8.42 11.82 -6.45
N ASN A 158 -8.32 10.55 -6.84
CA ASN A 158 -7.63 9.49 -6.09
C ASN A 158 -8.17 9.19 -4.67
N LEU A 159 -9.46 9.52 -4.41
CA LEU A 159 -10.12 9.13 -3.17
C LEU A 159 -10.46 7.64 -3.15
N ARG A 160 -10.13 6.99 -2.04
CA ARG A 160 -10.38 5.56 -1.82
C ARG A 160 -10.44 5.23 -0.33
N ASP A 161 -10.68 3.97 -0.02
CA ASP A 161 -10.70 3.43 1.34
C ASP A 161 -11.61 4.20 2.30
N VAL A 162 -12.82 4.57 1.84
CA VAL A 162 -13.79 5.23 2.73
C VAL A 162 -14.20 4.28 3.86
N ALA A 163 -14.18 4.81 5.07
CA ALA A 163 -14.70 4.17 6.28
C ALA A 163 -15.68 5.12 6.97
N MET A 164 -16.69 4.55 7.64
CA MET A 164 -17.81 5.30 8.18
C MET A 164 -18.30 4.73 9.50
N ALA A 165 -18.60 5.61 10.44
CA ALA A 165 -19.30 5.27 11.68
C ALA A 165 -20.22 6.43 12.11
N ILE A 166 -21.18 6.12 12.98
CA ILE A 166 -22.15 7.09 13.48
C ILE A 166 -22.11 7.03 15.01
N ASP A 167 -22.00 8.18 15.64
CA ASP A 167 -21.96 8.32 17.10
C ASP A 167 -23.38 8.32 17.71
N SER A 168 -23.46 8.31 19.04
CA SER A 168 -24.74 8.29 19.76
C SER A 168 -25.53 9.61 19.68
N ARG A 169 -24.87 10.71 19.27
CA ARG A 169 -25.45 12.04 19.03
C ARG A 169 -25.90 12.23 17.58
N GLY A 170 -25.72 11.24 16.71
CA GLY A 170 -26.05 11.28 15.29
C GLY A 170 -25.03 12.00 14.41
N GLY A 171 -23.82 12.23 14.91
CA GLY A 171 -22.66 12.66 14.13
C GLY A 171 -22.19 11.54 13.22
N LEU A 172 -22.03 11.86 11.94
CA LEU A 172 -21.55 10.94 10.90
C LEU A 172 -20.05 11.18 10.69
N HIS A 173 -19.24 10.19 10.99
CA HIS A 173 -17.79 10.26 10.87
C HIS A 173 -17.33 9.51 9.64
N LEU A 174 -16.54 10.17 8.80
CA LEU A 174 -15.94 9.59 7.61
C LEU A 174 -14.42 9.75 7.66
N ALA A 175 -13.72 8.67 7.31
CA ALA A 175 -12.29 8.69 7.04
C ALA A 175 -12.04 8.11 5.65
N TRP A 176 -11.03 8.63 4.94
CA TRP A 176 -10.66 8.15 3.60
C TRP A 176 -9.19 8.41 3.32
N THR A 177 -8.73 7.83 2.22
CA THR A 177 -7.37 8.01 1.70
C THR A 177 -7.41 8.84 0.43
N ASP A 178 -6.54 9.84 0.31
CA ASP A 178 -6.22 10.53 -0.95
C ASP A 178 -4.77 11.03 -0.95
N ASN A 179 -4.32 11.66 -2.03
CA ASN A 179 -2.95 12.21 -2.14
C ASN A 179 -2.92 13.73 -2.39
N TYR A 180 -3.96 14.45 -1.96
CA TYR A 180 -4.03 15.89 -2.19
C TYR A 180 -3.03 16.65 -1.32
N ASP A 181 -1.99 17.18 -1.95
CA ASP A 181 -0.90 17.88 -1.30
C ASP A 181 -0.68 19.28 -1.92
N PRO A 182 -1.45 20.30 -1.47
CA PRO A 182 -1.30 21.65 -1.98
C PRO A 182 0.05 22.30 -1.59
N SER A 183 0.71 21.79 -0.55
CA SER A 183 2.00 22.30 -0.05
C SER A 183 3.20 21.75 -0.84
N GLY A 184 3.04 20.58 -1.46
CA GLY A 184 4.11 19.82 -2.09
C GLY A 184 5.06 19.11 -1.12
N ILE A 185 4.90 19.29 0.20
CA ILE A 185 5.79 18.74 1.23
C ILE A 185 5.59 17.24 1.43
N LEU A 186 4.39 16.73 1.13
CA LEU A 186 4.08 15.31 1.20
C LEU A 186 4.40 14.57 -0.11
N HIS A 187 4.82 15.31 -1.14
CA HIS A 187 5.25 14.79 -2.45
C HIS A 187 4.21 13.87 -3.09
N GLY A 188 2.92 14.16 -2.89
CA GLY A 188 1.82 13.35 -3.44
C GLY A 188 1.72 11.94 -2.88
N THR A 189 2.29 11.68 -1.70
CA THR A 189 2.06 10.44 -0.95
C THR A 189 0.64 10.39 -0.40
N ASP A 190 0.08 9.19 -0.32
CA ASP A 190 -1.27 8.99 0.19
C ASP A 190 -1.38 9.29 1.68
N GLN A 191 -2.47 9.92 2.08
CA GLN A 191 -2.72 10.40 3.43
C GLN A 191 -4.12 10.04 3.90
N ILE A 192 -4.29 10.03 5.23
CA ILE A 192 -5.59 9.81 5.87
C ILE A 192 -6.27 11.13 6.16
N ARG A 193 -7.52 11.23 5.75
CA ARG A 193 -8.39 12.37 6.00
C ARG A 193 -9.58 12.01 6.85
N TYR A 194 -10.20 13.04 7.41
CA TYR A 194 -11.35 12.93 8.28
C TYR A 194 -12.33 14.07 8.06
N THR A 195 -13.62 13.77 8.19
CA THR A 195 -14.70 14.76 8.28
C THR A 195 -15.75 14.26 9.26
N MET A 196 -16.44 15.20 9.91
CA MET A 196 -17.59 14.93 10.75
C MET A 196 -18.78 15.70 10.19
N LEU A 197 -19.83 14.99 9.83
CA LEU A 197 -21.04 15.54 9.23
C LEU A 197 -22.22 15.43 10.20
N GLN A 198 -23.19 16.32 10.05
CA GLN A 198 -24.49 16.25 10.70
C GLN A 198 -25.59 16.23 9.65
N ILE A 199 -26.63 15.43 9.89
CA ILE A 199 -27.79 15.41 9.00
C ILE A 199 -28.76 16.53 9.37
N MET A 200 -28.97 17.42 8.41
CA MET A 200 -29.83 18.59 8.50
C MET A 200 -31.18 18.33 7.83
N GLN A 201 -32.25 18.88 8.42
CA GLN A 201 -33.58 18.87 7.82
C GLN A 201 -33.76 20.15 6.99
N GLY A 202 -34.12 20.01 5.71
CA GLY A 202 -34.45 21.15 4.84
C GLY A 202 -35.61 21.99 5.39
N SER A 203 -35.58 23.31 5.17
CA SER A 203 -36.65 24.20 5.65
C SER A 203 -37.98 23.93 4.90
N GLN A 204 -39.08 23.92 5.65
CA GLN A 204 -40.43 23.52 5.20
C GLN A 204 -41.07 24.35 4.06
N SER A 205 -40.40 25.36 3.50
CA SER A 205 -41.02 26.23 2.48
C SER A 205 -40.79 25.80 1.03
N ASN A 206 -39.89 24.85 0.76
CA ASN A 206 -39.71 24.18 -0.53
C ASN A 206 -39.11 22.81 -0.22
N VAL A 207 -39.63 21.74 -0.82
CA VAL A 207 -39.25 20.33 -0.59
C VAL A 207 -37.76 20.10 -0.87
N LEU A 208 -36.89 20.51 0.05
CA LEU A 208 -35.49 20.12 0.06
C LEU A 208 -35.38 18.87 0.94
N PRO A 209 -34.89 17.75 0.39
CA PRO A 209 -34.70 16.54 1.17
C PRO A 209 -33.63 16.75 2.26
N MET A 210 -33.48 15.78 3.17
CA MET A 210 -32.43 15.82 4.18
C MET A 210 -31.05 15.95 3.51
N TYR A 211 -30.08 16.59 4.17
CA TYR A 211 -28.73 16.72 3.64
C TYR A 211 -27.67 16.60 4.74
N ALA A 212 -26.47 16.17 4.37
CA ALA A 212 -25.32 16.16 5.27
C ALA A 212 -24.60 17.51 5.17
N ASP A 213 -24.31 18.10 6.32
CA ASP A 213 -23.53 19.34 6.44
C ASP A 213 -22.32 19.10 7.34
N ALA A 214 -21.20 19.76 7.07
CA ALA A 214 -19.97 19.51 7.81
C ALA A 214 -19.97 20.25 9.16
N LEU A 215 -19.79 19.51 10.25
CA LEU A 215 -19.39 20.08 11.54
C LEU A 215 -17.88 20.33 11.54
N ILE A 216 -17.11 19.32 11.16
CA ILE A 216 -15.67 19.42 10.87
C ILE A 216 -15.54 19.04 9.41
N SER A 217 -15.08 19.95 8.55
CA SER A 217 -14.87 19.62 7.15
C SER A 217 -13.54 18.89 6.96
N ASP A 218 -13.26 18.53 5.71
CA ASP A 218 -12.04 17.85 5.27
C ASP A 218 -10.78 18.29 6.04
N THR A 219 -10.31 17.38 6.89
CA THR A 219 -9.20 17.57 7.82
C THR A 219 -8.16 16.50 7.54
N LEU A 220 -6.90 16.91 7.38
CA LEU A 220 -5.78 15.99 7.22
C LEU A 220 -5.37 15.44 8.59
N LEU A 221 -5.41 14.12 8.78
CA LEU A 221 -4.97 13.51 10.04
C LEU A 221 -3.47 13.21 10.06
N THR A 222 -2.89 12.94 8.89
CA THR A 222 -1.49 12.52 8.77
C THR A 222 -0.69 13.58 8.04
N THR A 223 0.23 14.25 8.74
CA THR A 223 0.88 15.48 8.26
C THR A 223 2.34 15.28 7.84
N ASN A 224 2.74 14.05 7.57
CA ASN A 224 4.13 13.69 7.35
C ASN A 224 4.26 12.78 6.12
N TYR A 225 5.41 12.83 5.46
CA TYR A 225 5.68 12.02 4.26
C TYR A 225 5.56 10.52 4.57
N GLY A 226 5.10 9.76 3.58
CA GLY A 226 4.94 8.32 3.64
C GLY A 226 3.50 7.92 3.31
N SER A 227 3.32 6.97 2.39
CA SER A 227 2.01 6.52 1.96
C SER A 227 1.28 5.81 3.10
N LYS A 228 0.04 6.26 3.34
CA LYS A 228 -0.92 5.68 4.27
C LYS A 228 -2.16 5.22 3.53
N GLY A 229 -2.91 4.27 4.09
CA GLY A 229 -4.11 3.77 3.42
C GLY A 229 -5.04 2.99 4.34
N HIS A 230 -6.13 2.49 3.75
CA HIS A 230 -7.02 1.53 4.39
C HIS A 230 -7.52 1.97 5.77
N ALA A 231 -8.02 3.21 5.85
CA ALA A 231 -8.58 3.73 7.08
C ALA A 231 -9.74 2.85 7.58
N SER A 232 -9.87 2.74 8.89
CA SER A 232 -11.03 2.16 9.57
C SER A 232 -11.36 2.99 10.80
N ILE A 233 -12.63 3.01 11.17
CA ILE A 233 -13.15 3.89 12.22
C ILE A 233 -13.97 3.08 13.22
N GLY A 234 -13.76 3.36 14.49
CA GLY A 234 -14.53 2.84 15.61
C GLY A 234 -14.92 3.98 16.55
N ILE A 235 -16.07 3.86 17.19
CA ILE A 235 -16.58 4.86 18.13
C ILE A 235 -16.91 4.12 19.43
N ASP A 236 -16.48 4.67 20.57
CA ASP A 236 -16.79 4.11 21.88
C ASP A 236 -18.13 4.61 22.44
N SER A 237 -18.49 4.17 23.65
CA SER A 237 -19.77 4.54 24.27
C SER A 237 -19.87 6.00 24.72
N ASP A 238 -18.74 6.72 24.76
CA ASP A 238 -18.65 8.12 25.15
C ASP A 238 -18.47 9.04 23.93
N ASP A 239 -18.73 8.52 22.71
CA ASP A 239 -18.55 9.19 21.42
C ASP A 239 -17.09 9.57 21.08
N HIS A 240 -16.08 8.96 21.70
CA HIS A 240 -14.70 9.10 21.24
C HIS A 240 -14.49 8.29 19.96
N VAL A 241 -13.76 8.88 19.03
CA VAL A 241 -13.54 8.31 17.70
C VAL A 241 -12.10 7.80 17.61
N ALA A 242 -11.94 6.51 17.37
CA ALA A 242 -10.65 5.90 17.03
C ALA A 242 -10.59 5.68 15.52
N ILE A 243 -9.54 6.17 14.88
CA ILE A 243 -9.26 5.93 13.46
C ILE A 243 -7.94 5.19 13.36
N VAL A 244 -7.95 4.05 12.69
CA VAL A 244 -6.78 3.22 12.41
C VAL A 244 -6.50 3.19 10.92
N TRP A 245 -5.24 3.05 10.52
CA TRP A 245 -4.82 2.95 9.12
C TRP A 245 -3.52 2.16 9.02
N ASP A 246 -3.17 1.74 7.80
CA ASP A 246 -1.84 1.19 7.52
C ASP A 246 -0.88 2.27 7.02
N ASP A 247 0.39 2.18 7.40
CA ASP A 247 1.37 3.25 7.23
C ASP A 247 2.76 2.66 7.01
N VAL A 248 3.55 3.28 6.13
CA VAL A 248 4.95 2.88 5.86
C VAL A 248 5.93 3.38 6.92
N ARG A 249 5.51 4.23 7.85
CA ARG A 249 6.33 4.63 9.00
C ARG A 249 6.71 3.41 9.84
N GLY A 250 7.97 3.34 10.25
CA GLY A 250 8.57 2.19 10.93
C GLY A 250 9.16 1.15 9.98
N SER A 251 8.94 1.30 8.68
CA SER A 251 9.48 0.37 7.67
C SER A 251 10.98 0.53 7.46
N SER A 252 11.56 -0.48 6.81
CA SER A 252 12.95 -0.48 6.35
C SER A 252 12.99 -0.81 4.85
N VAL A 253 13.73 -0.01 4.09
CA VAL A 253 13.94 -0.20 2.66
C VAL A 253 15.44 -0.17 2.39
N GLU A 254 15.95 -1.16 1.65
CA GLU A 254 17.34 -1.18 1.20
C GLU A 254 17.38 -1.08 -0.31
N MET A 255 18.04 -0.03 -0.81
CA MET A 255 18.24 0.21 -2.23
C MET A 255 19.68 -0.08 -2.63
N LEU A 256 19.86 -1.00 -3.57
CA LEU A 256 21.15 -1.32 -4.17
C LEU A 256 21.20 -0.79 -5.60
N PHE A 257 22.08 0.16 -5.86
CA PHE A 257 22.25 0.75 -7.18
C PHE A 257 23.34 -0.01 -7.95
N VAL A 258 23.03 -0.43 -9.18
CA VAL A 258 23.99 -1.06 -10.10
C VAL A 258 24.29 -0.03 -11.19
N MET A 259 25.49 0.55 -11.15
CA MET A 259 25.86 1.68 -12.00
C MET A 259 26.99 1.33 -12.98
N PRO A 260 26.73 1.45 -14.29
CA PRO A 260 27.76 1.42 -15.32
C PRO A 260 28.84 2.46 -15.10
N ASN A 261 30.06 2.17 -15.54
CA ASN A 261 31.14 3.15 -15.47
C ASN A 261 31.08 4.11 -16.66
N PRO A 262 31.42 5.40 -16.48
CA PRO A 262 31.47 6.36 -17.57
C PRO A 262 32.35 5.90 -18.74
N THR A 263 31.75 5.84 -19.92
CA THR A 263 32.41 5.59 -21.20
C THR A 263 32.16 6.80 -22.09
N ASN A 264 33.19 7.36 -22.74
CA ASN A 264 33.06 8.44 -23.72
C ASN A 264 32.21 9.68 -23.31
N GLY A 265 32.04 9.94 -22.01
CA GLY A 265 31.25 11.08 -21.51
C GLY A 265 29.87 10.73 -20.97
N TYR A 266 29.34 9.55 -21.28
CA TYR A 266 28.08 9.02 -20.75
C TYR A 266 28.20 8.66 -19.27
N MET A 267 27.08 8.60 -18.53
CA MET A 267 27.01 8.27 -17.10
C MET A 267 27.67 9.28 -16.13
N ASN A 268 28.41 10.28 -16.62
CA ASN A 268 29.08 11.26 -15.75
C ASN A 268 28.10 12.08 -14.90
N GLY A 269 26.98 12.49 -15.51
CA GLY A 269 25.95 13.27 -14.82
C GLY A 269 25.21 12.41 -13.82
N GLU A 270 24.79 11.21 -14.25
CA GLU A 270 24.09 10.19 -13.49
C GLU A 270 24.83 9.86 -12.18
N TRP A 271 26.14 9.65 -12.25
CA TRP A 271 26.98 9.40 -11.07
C TRP A 271 27.01 10.56 -10.07
N SER A 272 26.97 11.82 -10.54
CA SER A 272 26.92 12.98 -9.64
C SER A 272 25.50 13.22 -9.12
N ASP A 273 24.50 13.01 -9.97
CA ASP A 273 23.10 13.29 -9.71
C ASP A 273 22.50 12.29 -8.71
N ILE A 274 22.88 11.01 -8.76
CA ILE A 274 22.36 10.02 -7.81
C ILE A 274 22.73 10.37 -6.35
N CYS A 275 23.95 10.87 -6.12
CA CYS A 275 24.37 11.36 -4.81
C CYS A 275 23.59 12.61 -4.39
N THR A 276 23.19 13.45 -5.36
CA THR A 276 22.34 14.61 -5.09
C THR A 276 20.94 14.17 -4.69
N VAL A 277 20.38 13.14 -5.33
CA VAL A 277 19.06 12.58 -4.93
C VAL A 277 19.14 11.94 -3.54
N LEU A 278 20.12 11.09 -3.29
CA LEU A 278 20.24 10.36 -2.02
C LEU A 278 20.64 11.27 -0.84
N TYR A 279 21.64 12.12 -1.04
CA TYR A 279 22.30 12.88 0.02
C TYR A 279 21.98 14.38 -0.01
N GLY A 280 21.16 14.83 -0.97
CA GLY A 280 20.82 16.23 -1.12
C GLY A 280 21.98 17.08 -1.63
N GLY A 281 21.74 18.39 -1.69
CA GLY A 281 22.76 19.38 -2.02
C GLY A 281 22.53 20.08 -3.35
N THR A 282 23.58 20.76 -3.84
CA THR A 282 23.51 21.59 -5.04
C THR A 282 23.79 20.78 -6.29
N TYR A 283 23.06 21.05 -7.37
CA TYR A 283 23.27 20.51 -8.70
C TYR A 283 23.01 21.58 -9.75
N ASP A 284 23.20 21.26 -11.02
CA ASP A 284 23.21 22.24 -12.13
C ASP A 284 21.94 23.12 -12.26
N GLN A 285 20.79 22.71 -11.70
CA GLN A 285 19.54 23.48 -11.78
C GLN A 285 19.02 23.99 -10.42
N GLY A 286 19.76 23.78 -9.32
CA GLY A 286 19.34 24.25 -8.01
C GLY A 286 19.79 23.37 -6.85
N THR A 287 18.93 23.24 -5.84
CA THR A 287 19.16 22.44 -4.65
C THR A 287 18.10 21.35 -4.54
N MET A 288 18.48 20.17 -4.06
CA MET A 288 17.57 19.06 -3.81
C MET A 288 17.62 18.64 -2.32
N PRO A 289 16.49 18.36 -1.67
CA PRO A 289 16.48 17.71 -0.36
C PRO A 289 17.11 16.31 -0.42
N SER A 290 17.74 15.90 0.69
CA SER A 290 18.24 14.52 0.80
C SER A 290 17.10 13.55 0.95
N LEU A 291 17.08 12.53 0.09
CA LEU A 291 16.12 11.43 0.23
C LEU A 291 16.31 10.67 1.55
N LYS A 292 17.56 10.49 2.00
CA LYS A 292 17.86 9.85 3.29
C LYS A 292 17.36 10.67 4.48
N GLU A 293 17.58 12.00 4.49
CA GLU A 293 17.06 12.85 5.57
C GLU A 293 15.53 12.86 5.58
N VAL A 294 14.88 12.95 4.41
CA VAL A 294 13.42 12.88 4.31
C VAL A 294 12.88 11.54 4.83
N ALA A 295 13.56 10.42 4.54
CA ALA A 295 13.19 9.12 5.08
C ALA A 295 13.30 9.08 6.62
N GLU A 296 14.44 9.53 7.15
CA GLU A 296 14.73 9.54 8.59
C GLU A 296 13.74 10.42 9.36
N ASP A 297 13.49 11.64 8.89
CA ASP A 297 12.54 12.59 9.49
C ASP A 297 11.11 12.05 9.53
N ASN A 298 10.81 11.10 8.66
CA ASN A 298 9.50 10.47 8.55
C ASN A 298 9.49 9.02 9.06
N GLY A 299 10.51 8.60 9.79
CA GLY A 299 10.53 7.29 10.45
C GLY A 299 10.62 6.10 9.49
N ILE A 300 11.17 6.28 8.29
CA ILE A 300 11.48 5.22 7.34
C ILE A 300 13.00 5.01 7.36
N LEU A 301 13.45 3.78 7.62
CA LEU A 301 14.87 3.46 7.52
C LEU A 301 15.25 3.21 6.06
N LEU A 302 15.83 4.21 5.40
CA LEU A 302 16.41 4.06 4.05
C LEU A 302 17.88 3.66 4.13
N MET A 303 18.16 2.41 3.76
CA MET A 303 19.51 1.88 3.55
C MET A 303 19.89 1.96 2.08
N GLU A 304 21.14 2.33 1.77
CA GLU A 304 21.61 2.38 0.39
C GLU A 304 22.95 1.68 0.22
N THR A 305 23.23 1.15 -0.97
CA THR A 305 24.60 0.88 -1.43
C THR A 305 24.69 1.16 -2.93
N ILE A 306 25.70 1.92 -3.36
CA ILE A 306 25.98 2.15 -4.79
C ILE A 306 27.15 1.27 -5.23
N TYR A 307 26.93 0.45 -6.24
CA TYR A 307 27.93 -0.40 -6.84
C TYR A 307 28.31 0.06 -8.25
N GLY A 308 29.59 0.41 -8.43
CA GLY A 308 30.18 0.60 -9.76
C GLY A 308 30.57 -0.74 -10.36
N LEU A 309 30.16 -0.99 -11.60
CA LEU A 309 30.44 -2.24 -12.32
C LEU A 309 31.96 -2.46 -12.57
N HIS A 310 32.32 -3.70 -12.90
CA HIS A 310 33.67 -4.07 -13.39
C HIS A 310 34.83 -3.76 -12.44
N ASP A 311 34.60 -3.88 -11.14
CA ASP A 311 35.62 -3.64 -10.11
C ASP A 311 36.25 -2.23 -10.23
N THR A 312 35.47 -1.24 -10.65
CA THR A 312 35.92 0.15 -10.82
C THR A 312 34.90 1.16 -10.30
N ILE A 313 35.41 2.32 -9.86
CA ILE A 313 34.61 3.47 -9.42
C ILE A 313 35.13 4.70 -10.15
N PRO A 314 34.26 5.53 -10.74
CA PRO A 314 34.70 6.69 -11.50
C PRO A 314 35.09 7.87 -10.60
N THR A 315 35.77 8.85 -11.18
CA THR A 315 36.21 10.05 -10.44
C THR A 315 35.06 10.84 -9.83
N GLN A 316 33.89 10.83 -10.46
CA GLN A 316 32.66 11.51 -10.07
C GLN A 316 32.16 11.04 -8.71
N ALA A 317 32.37 9.77 -8.37
CA ALA A 317 32.02 9.20 -7.07
C ALA A 317 32.84 9.79 -5.89
N ASN A 318 33.81 10.67 -6.16
CA ASN A 318 34.61 11.34 -5.15
C ASN A 318 34.42 12.87 -5.17
N GLN A 319 33.46 13.38 -5.94
CA GLN A 319 33.24 14.81 -6.17
C GLN A 319 31.86 15.24 -5.66
N ASN A 320 31.70 16.54 -5.43
CA ASN A 320 30.42 17.17 -5.08
C ASN A 320 29.68 16.43 -3.96
N ASN A 321 28.40 16.13 -4.16
CA ASN A 321 27.53 15.45 -3.18
C ASN A 321 27.94 13.97 -2.96
N CYS A 322 28.80 13.40 -3.79
CA CYS A 322 29.39 12.07 -3.56
C CYS A 322 30.65 12.09 -2.67
N ALA A 323 31.20 13.27 -2.37
CA ALA A 323 32.45 13.38 -1.62
C ALA A 323 32.35 12.69 -0.24
N GLY A 324 33.31 11.81 0.06
CA GLY A 324 33.36 11.06 1.32
C GLY A 324 32.44 9.83 1.38
N LYS A 325 31.65 9.54 0.33
CA LYS A 325 30.79 8.34 0.27
C LYS A 325 31.49 7.13 -0.35
N ASN A 326 32.53 7.36 -1.14
CA ASN A 326 33.31 6.29 -1.74
C ASN A 326 34.24 5.59 -0.74
N THR A 327 34.05 4.28 -0.61
CA THR A 327 34.85 3.42 0.28
C THR A 327 36.05 2.80 -0.43
N ASN A 328 36.03 2.77 -1.77
CA ASN A 328 36.95 2.03 -2.63
C ASN A 328 37.09 0.54 -2.25
N GLN A 329 36.09 -0.01 -1.57
CA GLN A 329 36.01 -1.42 -1.17
C GLN A 329 35.14 -2.19 -2.16
N ASN A 330 35.26 -3.52 -2.11
CA ASN A 330 34.30 -4.40 -2.77
C ASN A 330 33.01 -4.48 -1.94
N SER A 331 32.11 -5.38 -2.31
CA SER A 331 30.89 -5.66 -1.55
C SER A 331 31.15 -6.00 -0.10
N ARG A 332 30.13 -5.73 0.71
CA ARG A 332 30.18 -5.87 2.16
C ARG A 332 29.69 -7.24 2.57
N SER A 333 30.43 -7.89 3.47
CA SER A 333 30.07 -9.20 4.04
C SER A 333 29.12 -9.15 5.24
N THR A 334 28.68 -7.95 5.65
CA THR A 334 27.76 -7.75 6.77
C THR A 334 26.57 -6.89 6.31
N PRO A 335 25.34 -7.23 6.72
CA PRO A 335 24.17 -6.40 6.43
C PRO A 335 24.25 -4.98 6.98
N LEU A 336 23.52 -4.07 6.32
CA LEU A 336 23.24 -2.73 6.84
C LEU A 336 22.22 -2.78 7.99
N SER A 337 22.15 -1.71 8.78
CA SER A 337 21.31 -1.62 9.98
C SER A 337 20.93 -0.17 10.28
N ALA A 338 20.05 0.05 11.26
CA ALA A 338 19.66 1.40 11.69
C ALA A 338 20.85 2.27 12.18
N SER A 339 21.92 1.65 12.70
CA SER A 339 23.14 2.37 13.13
C SER A 339 24.22 2.49 12.04
N ASP A 340 23.98 1.87 10.89
CA ASP A 340 24.92 1.73 9.77
C ASP A 340 24.11 1.50 8.50
N ASP A 341 23.50 2.59 8.05
CA ASP A 341 22.44 2.64 7.04
C ASP A 341 22.96 3.06 5.66
N SER A 342 24.28 3.06 5.48
CA SER A 342 24.94 3.39 4.22
C SER A 342 26.06 2.39 3.96
N GLY A 343 25.90 1.62 2.90
CA GLY A 343 26.98 0.81 2.35
C GLY A 343 28.03 1.67 1.66
N GLY A 344 27.67 2.88 1.25
CA GLY A 344 28.53 3.78 0.50
C GLY A 344 28.77 3.32 -0.93
N ILE A 345 29.68 4.00 -1.62
CA ILE A 345 30.04 3.67 -3.00
C ILE A 345 31.14 2.60 -3.00
N ARG A 346 30.90 1.52 -3.74
CA ARG A 346 31.69 0.28 -3.76
C ARG A 346 31.89 -0.25 -5.18
N LYS A 347 32.84 -1.18 -5.29
CA LYS A 347 33.16 -1.92 -6.50
C LYS A 347 32.36 -3.22 -6.55
N LEU A 348 31.59 -3.42 -7.62
CA LEU A 348 31.02 -4.73 -7.93
C LEU A 348 32.11 -5.55 -8.61
N GLN A 349 32.62 -6.53 -7.86
CA GLN A 349 33.77 -7.31 -8.31
C GLN A 349 33.38 -8.36 -9.33
N ASP A 350 32.18 -8.93 -9.25
CA ASP A 350 31.71 -10.06 -10.05
C ASP A 350 30.20 -9.91 -10.36
N GLY A 351 29.81 -10.02 -11.64
CA GLY A 351 28.42 -10.19 -12.06
C GLY A 351 28.04 -11.67 -12.19
N ILE A 352 26.78 -11.98 -12.54
CA ILE A 352 26.34 -13.36 -12.84
C ILE A 352 25.63 -13.43 -14.20
N TYR A 353 26.12 -14.28 -15.08
CA TYR A 353 25.51 -14.57 -16.38
C TYR A 353 25.47 -16.08 -16.62
N ASN A 354 24.32 -16.61 -16.99
CA ASN A 354 24.03 -18.05 -17.10
C ASN A 354 24.45 -18.84 -15.85
N GLY A 355 24.15 -18.28 -14.67
CA GLY A 355 24.46 -18.88 -13.38
C GLY A 355 25.95 -19.02 -13.04
N GLN A 356 26.83 -18.30 -13.74
CA GLN A 356 28.27 -18.29 -13.49
C GLN A 356 28.80 -16.86 -13.46
N THR A 357 29.92 -16.63 -12.81
CA THR A 357 30.66 -15.37 -12.96
C THR A 357 31.15 -15.24 -14.41
N PRO A 358 30.90 -14.11 -15.11
CA PRO A 358 31.34 -13.92 -16.48
C PRO A 358 32.86 -14.10 -16.64
N SER A 359 33.29 -14.40 -17.87
CA SER A 359 34.69 -14.67 -18.20
C SER A 359 35.55 -13.40 -18.14
N PRO A 360 36.82 -13.42 -17.65
CA PRO A 360 37.60 -12.24 -17.24
C PRO A 360 37.66 -11.03 -18.19
N TRP A 361 37.37 -11.20 -19.48
CA TRP A 361 37.17 -10.10 -20.43
C TRP A 361 36.03 -9.17 -20.03
N TRP A 362 35.03 -9.66 -19.29
CA TRP A 362 33.94 -8.86 -18.76
C TRP A 362 34.46 -7.67 -17.93
N LYS A 363 35.61 -7.80 -17.24
CA LYS A 363 36.22 -6.69 -16.49
C LYS A 363 36.69 -5.51 -17.37
N SER A 364 36.73 -5.71 -18.69
CA SER A 364 37.03 -4.66 -19.66
C SER A 364 35.81 -4.04 -20.32
N GLU A 365 34.64 -4.66 -20.16
CA GLU A 365 33.33 -4.10 -20.52
C GLU A 365 32.87 -3.13 -19.42
N ARG A 366 31.87 -2.30 -19.68
CA ARG A 366 31.51 -1.17 -18.79
C ARG A 366 30.02 -1.08 -18.43
N ASP A 367 29.18 -1.84 -19.13
CA ASP A 367 27.73 -1.64 -19.19
C ASP A 367 26.94 -2.94 -18.88
N ASP A 368 27.56 -3.93 -18.23
CA ASP A 368 26.95 -5.24 -17.87
C ASP A 368 25.94 -5.14 -16.70
N TRP A 369 24.95 -4.26 -16.82
CA TRP A 369 23.96 -4.02 -15.78
C TRP A 369 23.01 -5.22 -15.56
N GLY A 370 22.80 -6.06 -16.56
CA GLY A 370 22.05 -7.31 -16.45
C GLY A 370 22.71 -8.32 -15.50
N PRO A 371 23.99 -8.69 -15.72
CA PRO A 371 24.71 -9.55 -14.79
C PRO A 371 24.89 -8.97 -13.40
N GLY A 372 25.09 -7.65 -13.28
CA GLY A 372 25.12 -6.96 -11.98
C GLY A 372 23.80 -7.05 -11.22
N THR A 373 22.67 -6.92 -11.93
CA THR A 373 21.32 -7.10 -11.35
C THR A 373 21.10 -8.54 -10.88
N THR A 374 21.47 -9.51 -11.72
CA THR A 374 21.39 -10.94 -11.39
C THR A 374 22.19 -11.26 -10.12
N TRP A 375 23.40 -10.73 -10.02
CA TRP A 375 24.25 -10.85 -8.84
C TRP A 375 23.59 -10.27 -7.58
N ALA A 376 23.02 -9.07 -7.66
CA ALA A 376 22.36 -8.42 -6.51
C ALA A 376 21.18 -9.23 -5.99
N CYS A 377 20.38 -9.80 -6.89
CA CYS A 377 19.22 -10.63 -6.53
C CYS A 377 19.64 -12.00 -5.97
N MET A 378 20.66 -12.64 -6.54
CA MET A 378 21.23 -13.89 -6.01
C MET A 378 22.02 -13.72 -4.70
N SER A 379 22.40 -12.47 -4.37
CA SER A 379 23.02 -12.15 -3.09
C SER A 379 22.06 -12.33 -1.90
N TRP A 380 20.75 -12.29 -2.13
CA TRP A 380 19.74 -12.57 -1.11
C TRP A 380 19.36 -14.04 -1.02
N ARG A 381 19.08 -14.69 -2.17
CA ARG A 381 18.60 -16.08 -2.22
C ARG A 381 19.53 -16.93 -3.08
N ASP A 382 20.05 -18.00 -2.49
CA ASP A 382 20.94 -18.94 -3.19
C ASP A 382 20.18 -19.99 -4.03
N ALA A 383 20.92 -20.79 -4.79
CA ALA A 383 20.36 -21.82 -5.66
C ALA A 383 19.65 -22.98 -4.91
N ASN A 384 19.91 -23.13 -3.60
CA ASN A 384 19.21 -24.10 -2.75
C ASN A 384 17.95 -23.49 -2.10
N GLY A 385 17.71 -22.21 -2.32
CA GLY A 385 16.57 -21.47 -1.78
C GLY A 385 16.79 -20.89 -0.39
N ASN A 386 18.00 -20.96 0.17
CA ASN A 386 18.32 -20.31 1.43
C ASN A 386 18.36 -18.78 1.22
N THR A 387 17.96 -18.02 2.23
CA THR A 387 17.87 -16.56 2.16
C THR A 387 18.74 -15.87 3.23
N GLY A 388 19.05 -14.59 3.00
CA GLY A 388 19.71 -13.72 3.99
C GLY A 388 21.07 -14.22 4.46
N SER A 389 21.29 -14.23 5.78
CA SER A 389 22.54 -14.74 6.36
C SER A 389 22.79 -16.22 6.12
N GLN A 390 21.75 -16.99 5.79
CA GLN A 390 21.83 -18.43 5.51
C GLN A 390 22.10 -18.73 4.03
N ALA A 391 21.93 -17.75 3.15
CA ALA A 391 22.26 -17.90 1.75
C ALA A 391 23.77 -18.08 1.58
N ASN A 392 24.15 -19.01 0.69
CA ASN A 392 25.48 -19.10 0.09
C ASN A 392 25.43 -18.40 -1.27
N PRO A 393 25.68 -17.08 -1.30
CA PRO A 393 25.49 -16.33 -2.52
C PRO A 393 26.62 -16.69 -3.53
N PRO A 394 26.45 -16.34 -4.80
CA PRO A 394 27.14 -17.01 -5.90
C PRO A 394 28.64 -16.69 -6.01
N THR A 395 29.15 -15.70 -5.29
CA THR A 395 30.54 -15.24 -5.36
C THR A 395 31.17 -15.10 -3.97
N ASN A 396 32.47 -14.85 -3.92
CA ASN A 396 33.15 -14.54 -2.65
C ASN A 396 32.93 -13.08 -2.20
N SER A 397 32.38 -12.25 -3.09
CA SER A 397 32.18 -10.82 -2.91
C SER A 397 30.72 -10.48 -3.20
N ASP A 398 29.80 -11.10 -2.48
CA ASP A 398 28.38 -10.79 -2.57
C ASP A 398 27.93 -9.75 -1.54
N HIS A 399 26.89 -9.01 -1.91
CA HIS A 399 26.22 -8.13 -0.99
C HIS A 399 25.47 -8.93 0.08
N ARG A 400 25.31 -8.37 1.27
CA ARG A 400 24.47 -8.93 2.32
C ARG A 400 23.37 -7.94 2.60
N TRP A 401 22.15 -8.30 2.18
CA TRP A 401 20.95 -7.53 2.45
C TRP A 401 20.57 -7.61 3.92
N ASN A 402 19.94 -6.56 4.42
CA ASN A 402 19.22 -6.55 5.68
C ASN A 402 18.03 -7.53 5.61
N GLU A 403 17.85 -8.32 6.67
CA GLU A 403 16.89 -9.42 6.68
C GLU A 403 15.42 -8.96 6.77
N VAL A 404 15.17 -7.76 7.27
CA VAL A 404 13.82 -7.23 7.48
C VAL A 404 13.43 -6.13 6.49
N ALA A 405 14.39 -5.63 5.70
CA ALA A 405 14.12 -4.57 4.73
C ALA A 405 13.39 -5.08 3.48
N THR A 406 12.58 -4.23 2.88
CA THR A 406 12.21 -4.37 1.47
C THR A 406 13.46 -4.17 0.62
N ARG A 407 13.82 -5.17 -0.20
CA ARG A 407 15.04 -5.16 -1.02
C ARG A 407 14.71 -4.66 -2.42
N ILE A 408 15.45 -3.64 -2.88
CA ILE A 408 15.23 -3.02 -4.19
C ILE A 408 16.56 -2.92 -4.93
N VAL A 409 16.62 -3.45 -6.15
CA VAL A 409 17.76 -3.27 -7.04
C VAL A 409 17.43 -2.21 -8.08
N VAL A 410 18.28 -1.19 -8.18
CA VAL A 410 18.11 -0.02 -9.06
C VAL A 410 19.23 -0.04 -10.10
N PRO A 411 19.10 -0.80 -11.20
CA PRO A 411 20.12 -0.83 -12.24
C PRO A 411 19.98 0.34 -13.20
N PHE A 412 21.11 0.93 -13.58
CA PHE A 412 21.19 1.95 -14.61
C PHE A 412 21.65 1.31 -15.92
N GLY A 413 21.01 1.64 -17.03
CA GLY A 413 21.45 1.20 -18.36
C GLY A 413 21.41 2.32 -19.39
N VAL A 414 22.48 2.37 -20.18
CA VAL A 414 22.67 3.27 -21.32
C VAL A 414 22.88 2.50 -22.64
N GLU A 415 23.13 1.19 -22.56
CA GLU A 415 23.30 0.26 -23.68
C GLU A 415 22.69 -1.10 -23.29
N GLY A 416 22.83 -2.09 -24.19
CA GLY A 416 22.44 -3.46 -23.93
C GLY A 416 22.96 -4.01 -22.58
N PRO A 417 22.18 -4.85 -21.88
CA PRO A 417 22.45 -5.34 -20.53
C PRO A 417 23.67 -6.25 -20.36
N TYR A 418 24.27 -6.72 -21.44
CA TYR A 418 25.45 -7.56 -21.40
C TYR A 418 26.47 -7.23 -22.51
N GLU A 419 26.13 -7.39 -23.79
CA GLU A 419 27.10 -7.19 -24.89
C GLU A 419 27.06 -5.77 -25.49
N GLY A 420 26.30 -4.86 -24.86
CA GLY A 420 26.13 -3.48 -25.30
C GLY A 420 25.28 -3.36 -26.56
N ASP A 421 25.58 -2.37 -27.41
CA ASP A 421 24.81 -2.07 -28.61
C ASP A 421 25.44 -2.64 -29.90
N PRO A 422 24.65 -3.24 -30.82
CA PRO A 422 23.21 -3.49 -30.73
C PRO A 422 22.88 -4.69 -29.84
N ILE A 423 21.67 -4.70 -29.27
CA ILE A 423 21.17 -5.80 -28.43
C ILE A 423 21.18 -7.15 -29.17
N GLN A 424 21.70 -8.16 -28.49
CA GLN A 424 21.79 -9.54 -28.97
C GLN A 424 20.93 -10.50 -28.15
N ASN A 425 20.93 -11.78 -28.54
CA ASN A 425 20.25 -12.82 -27.76
C ASN A 425 20.87 -13.01 -26.38
N SER A 426 22.16 -12.74 -26.22
CA SER A 426 22.85 -12.84 -24.94
C SER A 426 22.36 -11.79 -23.95
N ASP A 427 22.10 -10.57 -24.40
CA ASP A 427 21.44 -9.49 -23.64
C ASP A 427 20.04 -9.90 -23.16
N ARG A 428 19.21 -10.43 -24.08
CA ARG A 428 17.86 -10.90 -23.73
C ARG A 428 17.89 -12.02 -22.70
N ASN A 429 18.84 -12.95 -22.84
CA ASN A 429 19.04 -14.01 -21.86
C ASN A 429 19.49 -13.45 -20.50
N SER A 430 20.33 -12.41 -20.51
CA SER A 430 20.80 -11.74 -19.29
C SER A 430 19.63 -11.14 -18.50
N ILE A 431 18.71 -10.45 -19.18
CA ILE A 431 17.53 -9.85 -18.52
C ILE A 431 16.51 -10.89 -18.09
N ALA A 432 16.27 -11.91 -18.91
CA ALA A 432 15.41 -13.02 -18.50
C ALA A 432 15.95 -13.73 -17.26
N GLU A 433 17.29 -13.85 -17.12
CA GLU A 433 17.90 -14.36 -15.90
C GLU A 433 17.72 -13.40 -14.72
N ALA A 434 18.07 -12.12 -14.87
CA ALA A 434 17.94 -11.11 -13.83
C ALA A 434 16.51 -11.04 -13.27
N HIS A 435 15.52 -10.87 -14.16
CA HIS A 435 14.10 -10.83 -13.82
C HIS A 435 13.68 -12.05 -12.97
N ARG A 436 14.02 -13.25 -13.43
CA ARG A 436 13.71 -14.49 -12.72
C ARG A 436 14.38 -14.55 -11.34
N ARG A 437 15.66 -14.18 -11.23
CA ARG A 437 16.39 -14.23 -9.95
C ARG A 437 15.85 -13.24 -8.94
N CYS A 438 15.43 -12.06 -9.38
CA CYS A 438 14.83 -11.07 -8.50
C CYS A 438 13.45 -11.50 -8.01
N LEU A 439 12.62 -12.08 -8.88
CA LEU A 439 11.36 -12.72 -8.49
C LEU A 439 11.56 -13.86 -7.49
N ASP A 440 12.51 -14.77 -7.74
CA ASP A 440 12.82 -15.86 -6.83
C ASP A 440 13.29 -15.32 -5.46
N GLY A 441 14.02 -14.21 -5.44
CA GLY A 441 14.50 -13.54 -4.23
C GLY A 441 13.45 -12.69 -3.49
N ASN A 442 12.26 -12.48 -4.05
CA ASN A 442 11.35 -11.42 -3.59
C ASN A 442 12.10 -10.08 -3.40
N THR A 443 12.89 -9.74 -4.42
CA THR A 443 13.66 -8.52 -4.54
C THR A 443 13.02 -7.69 -5.62
N MET A 444 12.56 -6.49 -5.28
CA MET A 444 12.01 -5.56 -6.26
C MET A 444 13.14 -5.04 -7.16
N VAL A 445 12.78 -4.67 -8.37
CA VAL A 445 13.67 -3.94 -9.28
C VAL A 445 13.07 -2.56 -9.49
N ALA A 446 13.90 -1.57 -9.82
CA ALA A 446 13.48 -0.25 -10.29
C ALA A 446 14.48 0.21 -11.37
N PRO A 447 14.37 -0.32 -12.59
CA PRO A 447 15.34 -0.02 -13.65
C PRO A 447 15.32 1.45 -14.04
N VAL A 448 16.52 2.00 -14.24
CA VAL A 448 16.74 3.37 -14.65
C VAL A 448 17.26 3.39 -16.08
N TYR A 449 16.45 3.98 -16.96
CA TYR A 449 16.81 4.26 -18.34
C TYR A 449 17.52 5.62 -18.42
N ALA A 450 18.85 5.61 -18.61
CA ALA A 450 19.68 6.81 -18.60
C ALA A 450 20.03 7.30 -20.02
N TYR A 451 20.04 8.62 -20.25
CA TYR A 451 20.23 9.23 -21.58
C TYR A 451 21.61 9.88 -21.70
N PRO A 452 22.25 9.97 -22.90
CA PRO A 452 21.84 9.44 -24.21
C PRO A 452 22.16 7.97 -24.41
N VAL A 453 21.40 7.31 -25.29
CA VAL A 453 21.57 5.89 -25.67
C VAL A 453 21.56 5.74 -27.19
N ASN A 454 22.35 4.81 -27.73
CA ASN A 454 22.54 4.67 -29.18
C ASN A 454 21.40 3.87 -29.87
N ASN A 455 20.58 3.12 -29.14
CA ASN A 455 19.31 2.55 -29.60
C ASN A 455 18.24 2.59 -28.49
N PRO A 456 17.48 3.69 -28.38
CA PRO A 456 16.62 3.94 -27.21
C PRO A 456 15.52 2.92 -27.00
N SER A 457 14.94 2.40 -28.08
CA SER A 457 13.88 1.40 -27.99
C SER A 457 14.39 0.06 -27.44
N ASP A 458 15.61 -0.33 -27.76
CA ASP A 458 16.17 -1.62 -27.38
C ASP A 458 16.53 -1.65 -25.88
N VAL A 459 17.16 -0.58 -25.40
CA VAL A 459 17.47 -0.44 -23.97
C VAL A 459 16.20 -0.29 -23.15
N LEU A 460 15.23 0.52 -23.60
CA LEU A 460 13.95 0.67 -22.91
C LEU A 460 13.16 -0.64 -22.85
N ASP A 461 13.15 -1.43 -23.93
CA ASP A 461 12.57 -2.78 -23.98
C ASP A 461 13.18 -3.68 -22.90
N SER A 462 14.52 -3.69 -22.77
CA SER A 462 15.21 -4.46 -21.74
C SER A 462 14.86 -4.02 -20.31
N MET A 463 14.64 -2.71 -20.10
CA MET A 463 14.21 -2.19 -18.80
C MET A 463 12.77 -2.59 -18.47
N ILE A 464 11.88 -2.57 -19.46
CA ILE A 464 10.48 -3.02 -19.31
C ILE A 464 10.43 -4.54 -19.06
N ASP A 465 11.27 -5.31 -19.76
CA ASP A 465 11.40 -6.75 -19.56
C ASP A 465 11.83 -7.10 -18.14
N LEU A 466 12.78 -6.33 -17.59
CA LEU A 466 13.21 -6.48 -16.20
C LEU A 466 12.09 -6.12 -15.22
N ALA A 467 11.45 -4.97 -15.41
CA ALA A 467 10.44 -4.44 -14.50
C ALA A 467 9.14 -5.25 -14.49
N TRP A 468 8.73 -5.79 -15.65
CA TRP A 468 7.40 -6.39 -15.82
C TRP A 468 7.51 -7.87 -16.15
N CYS A 469 7.84 -8.23 -17.38
CA CYS A 469 8.16 -9.60 -17.75
C CYS A 469 8.83 -9.63 -19.12
N PRO A 470 9.85 -10.50 -19.33
CA PRO A 470 10.51 -10.65 -20.62
C PRO A 470 9.56 -11.11 -21.75
N ASP A 471 9.74 -10.55 -22.95
CA ASP A 471 9.02 -10.98 -24.15
C ASP A 471 9.93 -11.41 -25.32
N SER A 472 9.32 -11.72 -26.48
CA SER A 472 10.07 -12.01 -27.70
C SER A 472 10.09 -10.80 -28.63
N GLY A 473 11.16 -10.01 -28.57
CA GLY A 473 11.42 -8.92 -29.53
C GLY A 473 11.54 -7.56 -28.86
N VAL A 474 11.59 -6.49 -29.65
CA VAL A 474 11.66 -5.12 -29.12
C VAL A 474 10.26 -4.55 -29.04
N ASN A 475 9.78 -4.23 -27.85
CA ASN A 475 8.47 -3.66 -27.62
C ASN A 475 8.45 -2.79 -26.34
N THR A 476 8.22 -1.50 -26.54
CA THR A 476 8.23 -0.48 -25.48
C THR A 476 6.84 -0.15 -24.93
N GLN A 477 5.85 -1.01 -25.17
CA GLN A 477 4.48 -0.83 -24.68
C GLN A 477 4.28 -1.61 -23.37
N SER A 478 3.22 -1.26 -22.64
CA SER A 478 2.77 -1.99 -21.46
C SER A 478 2.65 -3.50 -21.72
N ARG A 479 3.30 -4.33 -20.90
CA ARG A 479 3.23 -5.79 -20.95
C ARG A 479 1.95 -6.33 -20.30
N ASN A 480 1.42 -7.40 -20.87
CA ASN A 480 0.49 -8.28 -20.18
C ASN A 480 1.28 -9.47 -19.63
N CYS A 481 1.47 -9.51 -18.31
CA CYS A 481 2.22 -10.55 -17.62
C CYS A 481 1.24 -11.48 -16.89
N PRO A 482 0.79 -12.60 -17.51
CA PRO A 482 -0.31 -13.40 -17.00
C PRO A 482 0.03 -14.23 -15.75
N GLY A 483 1.30 -14.25 -15.32
CA GLY A 483 1.72 -14.90 -14.07
C GLY A 483 1.59 -16.42 -14.04
N THR A 484 1.40 -17.07 -15.19
CA THR A 484 1.26 -18.53 -15.30
C THR A 484 2.57 -19.31 -15.09
N SER A 485 3.70 -18.61 -15.00
CA SER A 485 5.04 -19.14 -14.75
C SER A 485 5.87 -18.12 -13.95
N THR A 486 7.03 -18.52 -13.42
CA THR A 486 7.95 -17.56 -12.76
C THR A 486 8.58 -16.57 -13.72
N THR A 487 8.59 -16.84 -15.03
CA THR A 487 9.21 -15.97 -16.04
C THR A 487 8.25 -14.96 -16.67
N ASN A 488 6.96 -15.01 -16.34
CA ASN A 488 5.96 -14.08 -16.86
C ASN A 488 5.11 -13.46 -15.74
N ARG A 489 5.67 -13.41 -14.54
CA ARG A 489 5.08 -12.70 -13.39
C ARG A 489 5.52 -11.26 -13.43
N ASN A 490 4.56 -10.36 -13.28
CA ASN A 490 4.85 -8.92 -13.14
C ASN A 490 5.61 -8.68 -11.83
N MET A 491 6.71 -7.90 -11.87
CA MET A 491 7.35 -7.39 -10.65
C MET A 491 6.71 -6.08 -10.16
N SER A 492 5.74 -5.54 -10.90
CA SER A 492 4.98 -4.33 -10.61
C SER A 492 5.87 -3.11 -10.35
N SER A 493 7.01 -3.04 -11.06
CA SER A 493 7.91 -1.88 -11.03
C SER A 493 7.67 -0.99 -12.24
N ASP A 494 7.91 0.31 -12.09
CA ASP A 494 8.03 1.22 -13.22
C ASP A 494 9.48 1.32 -13.71
N VAL A 495 9.65 1.75 -14.96
CA VAL A 495 10.95 2.15 -15.49
C VAL A 495 11.14 3.64 -15.20
N ILE A 496 12.21 3.97 -14.48
CA ILE A 496 12.55 5.35 -14.15
C ILE A 496 13.29 5.95 -15.34
N SER A 497 12.74 7.00 -15.96
CA SER A 497 13.50 7.79 -16.92
C SER A 497 14.48 8.68 -16.18
N TRP A 498 15.75 8.67 -16.59
CA TRP A 498 16.72 9.62 -16.08
C TRP A 498 16.67 10.92 -16.90
N ARG A 499 16.95 12.03 -16.22
CA ARG A 499 16.92 13.35 -16.84
C ARG A 499 17.98 13.48 -17.93
N GLN A 500 17.73 14.36 -18.90
CA GLN A 500 18.81 14.84 -19.78
C GLN A 500 19.74 15.79 -19.00
N THR A 501 20.98 15.95 -19.46
CA THR A 501 21.94 16.90 -18.87
C THR A 501 21.32 18.29 -18.76
N ASN A 502 21.42 18.92 -17.59
CA ASN A 502 20.83 20.22 -17.24
C ASN A 502 19.29 20.27 -17.09
N ALA A 503 18.55 19.15 -17.12
CA ALA A 503 17.12 19.17 -16.75
C ALA A 503 16.93 19.13 -15.23
N ALA A 504 15.74 19.38 -14.67
CA ALA A 504 15.53 19.25 -13.22
C ALA A 504 15.64 17.78 -12.76
N LEU A 505 15.99 17.55 -11.47
CA LEU A 505 16.05 16.20 -10.88
C LEU A 505 14.75 15.79 -10.16
N THR A 506 13.72 16.64 -10.19
CA THR A 506 12.48 16.45 -9.42
C THR A 506 11.79 15.12 -9.73
N ASP A 507 11.73 14.72 -11.00
CA ASP A 507 11.08 13.47 -11.40
C ASP A 507 11.86 12.24 -10.89
N GLN A 508 13.20 12.26 -10.96
CA GLN A 508 14.05 11.18 -10.47
C GLN A 508 13.99 11.09 -8.94
N TRP A 509 13.96 12.24 -8.26
CA TRP A 509 13.78 12.29 -6.82
C TRP A 509 12.42 11.70 -6.44
N ASN A 510 11.33 12.11 -7.09
CA ASN A 510 9.99 11.58 -6.84
C ASN A 510 9.91 10.07 -7.10
N ALA A 511 10.52 9.59 -8.20
CA ALA A 511 10.51 8.17 -8.54
C ALA A 511 11.24 7.31 -7.49
N LEU A 512 12.44 7.72 -7.07
CA LEU A 512 13.19 7.02 -6.01
C LEU A 512 12.54 7.20 -4.64
N SER A 513 11.89 8.33 -4.39
CA SER A 513 11.07 8.57 -3.20
C SER A 513 9.90 7.61 -3.12
N ASN A 514 9.18 7.38 -4.21
CA ASN A 514 8.08 6.41 -4.25
C ASN A 514 8.52 4.99 -3.87
N LEU A 515 9.76 4.59 -4.16
CA LEU A 515 10.30 3.30 -3.76
C LEU A 515 10.39 3.15 -2.22
N MET A 516 10.56 4.24 -1.46
CA MET A 516 10.53 4.18 0.01
C MET A 516 9.16 3.77 0.56
N ASN A 517 8.09 4.02 -0.20
CA ASN A 517 6.72 3.66 0.18
C ASN A 517 6.39 2.17 -0.10
N THR A 518 7.35 1.39 -0.59
CA THR A 518 7.24 -0.07 -0.76
C THR A 518 7.66 -0.85 0.49
N GLY A 519 8.10 -0.14 1.53
CA GLY A 519 8.38 -0.72 2.85
C GLY A 519 7.18 -1.47 3.43
N SER A 520 7.46 -2.37 4.37
CA SER A 520 6.41 -3.02 5.16
C SER A 520 5.49 -1.99 5.80
N ARG A 521 4.20 -2.29 5.87
CA ARG A 521 3.23 -1.42 6.54
C ARG A 521 2.93 -1.91 7.95
N ASP A 522 2.80 -0.97 8.87
CA ASP A 522 2.30 -1.19 10.23
C ASP A 522 0.95 -0.49 10.44
N ILE A 523 0.21 -0.90 11.46
CA ILE A 523 -1.07 -0.30 11.82
C ILE A 523 -0.86 0.83 12.83
N TRP A 524 -1.36 2.00 12.49
CA TRP A 524 -1.33 3.21 13.32
C TRP A 524 -2.74 3.60 13.74
N MET A 525 -2.83 4.40 14.80
CA MET A 525 -4.10 4.84 15.35
C MET A 525 -4.02 6.29 15.84
N THR A 526 -5.12 7.02 15.70
CA THR A 526 -5.39 8.25 16.46
C THR A 526 -6.72 8.12 17.18
N ALA A 527 -6.85 8.81 18.31
CA ALA A 527 -8.10 8.94 19.05
C ALA A 527 -8.50 10.42 19.07
N LEU A 528 -9.75 10.69 18.77
CA LEU A 528 -10.34 12.02 18.65
C LEU A 528 -11.52 12.14 19.62
N ASP A 529 -11.74 13.35 20.14
CA ASP A 529 -12.98 13.75 20.80
C ASP A 529 -13.59 14.93 20.03
N PRO A 530 -14.32 14.66 18.94
CA PRO A 530 -14.82 15.71 18.06
C PRO A 530 -15.84 16.61 18.77
N TRP A 531 -16.64 16.07 19.68
CA TRP A 531 -17.64 16.83 20.38
C TRP A 531 -17.04 17.76 21.43
N ASP A 532 -16.09 17.29 22.24
CA ASP A 532 -15.37 18.17 23.17
C ASP A 532 -14.61 19.27 22.42
N PHE A 533 -14.02 18.94 21.27
CA PHE A 533 -13.40 19.94 20.39
C PHE A 533 -14.40 21.01 19.91
N LEU A 534 -15.58 20.59 19.41
CA LEU A 534 -16.62 21.52 18.94
C LEU A 534 -17.21 22.36 20.07
N ASP A 535 -17.45 21.78 21.23
CA ASP A 535 -18.10 22.43 22.36
C ASP A 535 -17.17 23.42 23.09
N ASN A 536 -15.84 23.18 23.07
CA ASN A 536 -14.86 23.99 23.81
C ASN A 536 -13.94 24.84 22.94
N SER A 537 -13.97 24.72 21.61
CA SER A 537 -13.12 25.55 20.76
C SER A 537 -13.64 26.97 20.64
N ALA A 538 -12.86 27.94 21.12
CA ALA A 538 -13.22 29.35 21.11
C ALA A 538 -13.15 30.01 19.71
N THR A 539 -12.45 29.39 18.76
CA THR A 539 -12.15 29.98 17.44
C THR A 539 -12.55 29.10 16.27
N PHE A 540 -12.91 27.83 16.51
CA PHE A 540 -13.33 26.95 15.44
C PHE A 540 -14.71 27.35 14.92
N VAL A 541 -14.90 27.26 13.61
CA VAL A 541 -16.17 27.55 12.94
C VAL A 541 -16.64 26.26 12.29
N ASN A 542 -17.88 25.85 12.57
CA ASN A 542 -18.44 24.66 11.95
C ASN A 542 -18.33 24.73 10.42
N GLY A 543 -17.97 23.60 9.81
CA GLY A 543 -17.72 23.48 8.38
C GLY A 543 -16.33 23.91 7.94
N THR A 544 -15.44 24.29 8.86
CA THR A 544 -14.02 24.52 8.58
C THR A 544 -13.17 23.29 8.88
N SER A 545 -11.97 23.23 8.29
CA SER A 545 -11.01 22.16 8.55
C SER A 545 -10.42 22.35 9.95
N ALA A 546 -10.27 21.26 10.71
CA ALA A 546 -9.67 21.31 12.05
C ALA A 546 -8.14 21.39 12.01
N THR A 547 -7.52 21.16 10.84
CA THR A 547 -6.10 21.37 10.61
C THR A 547 -5.89 22.54 9.65
N ILE A 548 -5.14 23.55 10.08
CA ILE A 548 -4.62 24.57 9.17
C ILE A 548 -3.31 24.00 8.61
N PHE A 549 -3.27 23.67 7.32
CA PHE A 549 -1.98 23.63 6.62
C PHE A 549 -1.47 25.07 6.59
N ASP A 550 -0.61 25.41 7.56
CA ASP A 550 0.15 26.64 7.48
C ASP A 550 1.11 26.48 6.30
N SER A 551 0.77 27.12 5.18
CA SER A 551 1.71 27.43 4.12
C SER A 551 2.70 28.47 4.69
N ASN A 552 3.71 28.01 5.42
CA ASN A 552 4.88 28.82 5.71
C ASN A 552 6.08 28.27 4.95
#